data_AF-A0A0C9XII9-F1
#
_entry.id   AF-A0A0C9XII9-F1
#
_cell.length_a   1.000
_cell.length_b   1.000
_cell.length_c   1.000
_cell.angle_alpha   90.00
_cell.angle_beta   90.00
_cell.angle_gamma   90.00
#
_symmetry.space_group_name_H-M   'P 1'
#
loop_
_entity.id
_entity.type
_entity.pdbx_description
1 polymer ?
#
loop_
_entity_poly.entity_id
_entity_poly.type
_entity_poly.pdbx_seq_one_letter_code
_entity_poly.pdbx_strand_id
1 'polypeptide(L)'
;MGRGLVIASFNASFPCISSQNRLVYYRIYARDGAIETNNRIYSNDEFLSRIFTKSVAPPHTVASLKKHLCKTEGFAHSWRYSSLFASLSDKEATLDAEFISLFDPSGPGSSEHDPVALVVYDNRARKSIAANLKNLPKRPDARNPSYGKSLFLFPPAGG
;
A
#
# COMPACT_ATOMS: atom_id res chain seq x y z
N MET A 1 24.50 47.13 -2.33
CA MET A 1 23.13 46.56 -2.42
C MET A 1 23.24 45.05 -2.22
N GLY A 2 23.18 44.57 -0.97
CA GLY A 2 23.23 43.13 -0.66
C GLY A 2 22.07 42.79 0.25
N ARG A 3 21.02 42.16 -0.29
CA ARG A 3 19.89 41.68 0.49
C ARG A 3 20.29 40.38 1.17
N GLY A 4 20.67 40.47 2.44
CA GLY A 4 20.83 39.30 3.30
C GLY A 4 19.48 38.61 3.46
N LEU A 5 19.37 37.39 2.98
CA LEU A 5 18.21 36.53 3.14
C LEU A 5 18.20 36.04 4.59
N VAL A 6 17.30 36.59 5.40
CA VAL A 6 17.08 36.15 6.78
C VAL A 6 16.36 34.81 6.70
N ILE A 7 17.07 33.74 7.03
CA ILE A 7 16.46 32.42 7.19
C ILE A 7 15.69 32.49 8.51
N ALA A 8 14.36 32.56 8.44
CA ALA A 8 13.52 32.46 9.61
C ALA A 8 13.70 31.07 10.23
N SER A 9 14.28 31.01 11.43
CA SER A 9 14.36 29.79 12.22
C SER A 9 12.95 29.35 12.59
N PHE A 10 12.43 28.36 11.86
CA PHE A 10 11.20 27.68 12.20
C PHE A 10 11.52 26.76 13.38
N ASN A 11 11.07 27.16 14.57
CA ASN A 11 11.23 26.41 15.81
C ASN A 11 10.27 25.20 15.76
N ALA A 12 10.63 24.19 14.96
CA ALA A 12 9.98 22.90 14.99
C ALA A 12 10.50 22.20 16.25
N SER A 13 9.68 22.21 17.29
CA SER A 13 9.80 21.24 18.38
C SER A 13 9.67 19.85 17.75
N PHE A 14 10.81 19.22 17.44
CA PHE A 14 10.86 17.83 17.02
C PHE A 14 10.47 17.01 18.24
N PRO A 15 9.30 16.34 18.28
CA PRO A 15 9.00 15.42 19.36
C PRO A 15 10.13 14.39 19.40
N CYS A 16 10.69 14.25 20.59
CA CYS A 16 11.78 13.35 20.93
C CYS A 16 11.66 12.01 20.21
N ILE A 17 12.76 11.65 19.54
CA ILE A 17 12.98 10.41 18.82
C ILE A 17 12.86 9.24 19.80
N SER A 18 11.64 8.79 20.06
CA SER A 18 11.37 7.45 20.58
C SER A 18 10.91 6.59 19.41
N SER A 19 11.66 5.53 19.21
CA SER A 19 11.72 4.61 18.08
C SER A 19 10.42 3.85 17.81
N GLN A 20 9.32 4.52 17.45
CA GLN A 20 8.16 3.79 16.96
C GLN A 20 8.25 3.66 15.45
N ASN A 21 8.73 2.49 15.01
CA ASN A 21 8.65 2.05 13.62
C ASN A 21 7.18 1.71 13.34
N ARG A 22 6.32 2.75 13.33
CA ARG A 22 4.89 2.59 13.13
C ARG A 22 4.63 2.19 11.70
N LEU A 23 3.66 1.31 11.60
CA LEU A 23 3.24 0.69 10.38
C LEU A 23 1.82 1.14 10.12
N VAL A 24 1.57 1.55 8.88
CA VAL A 24 0.23 1.93 8.42
C VAL A 24 -0.19 0.91 7.40
N TYR A 25 -1.29 0.22 7.71
CA TYR A 25 -1.94 -0.69 6.80
C TYR A 25 -2.84 0.11 5.85
N TYR A 26 -2.77 -0.22 4.57
CA TYR A 26 -3.57 0.44 3.55
C TYR A 26 -4.10 -0.56 2.52
N ARG A 27 -5.21 -0.19 1.90
CA ARG A 27 -5.81 -0.87 0.75
C ARG A 27 -6.07 0.12 -0.36
N ILE A 28 -5.96 -0.34 -1.60
CA ILE A 28 -6.17 0.50 -2.77
C ILE A 28 -7.44 0.04 -3.49
N TYR A 29 -8.26 1.00 -3.89
CA TYR A 29 -9.47 0.77 -4.65
C TYR A 29 -9.41 1.60 -5.93
N ALA A 30 -9.91 1.03 -7.01
CA ALA A 30 -10.26 1.74 -8.23
C ALA A 30 -11.78 1.83 -8.33
N ARG A 31 -12.25 2.53 -9.36
CA ARG A 31 -13.67 2.54 -9.73
C ARG A 31 -14.26 1.14 -9.92
N ASP A 32 -13.44 0.19 -10.38
CA ASP A 32 -13.86 -1.18 -10.70
C ASP A 32 -13.75 -2.14 -9.49
N GLY A 33 -13.28 -1.66 -8.33
CA GLY A 33 -13.12 -2.47 -7.11
C GLY A 33 -11.72 -2.39 -6.50
N ALA A 34 -11.43 -3.29 -5.56
CA ALA A 34 -10.12 -3.35 -4.91
C ALA A 34 -9.00 -3.67 -5.91
N ILE A 35 -7.85 -3.00 -5.77
CA ILE A 35 -6.67 -3.19 -6.60
C ILE A 35 -5.65 -4.00 -5.83
N GLU A 36 -5.12 -5.04 -6.48
CA GLU A 36 -4.00 -5.79 -5.95
C GLU A 36 -2.79 -4.87 -5.78
N THR A 37 -2.26 -4.87 -4.57
CA THR A 37 -1.08 -4.08 -4.23
C THR A 37 0.17 -4.79 -4.71
N ASN A 38 1.18 -4.03 -5.12
CA ASN A 38 2.46 -4.59 -5.54
C ASN A 38 3.32 -5.05 -4.34
N ASN A 39 3.03 -4.51 -3.15
CA ASN A 39 3.78 -4.75 -1.92
C ASN A 39 2.99 -5.58 -0.87
N ARG A 40 2.43 -6.71 -1.33
CA ARG A 40 1.59 -7.60 -0.51
C ARG A 40 2.33 -8.09 0.74
N ILE A 41 1.69 -7.97 1.90
CA ILE A 41 2.25 -8.46 3.17
C ILE A 41 1.93 -9.95 3.35
N TYR A 42 0.71 -10.33 3.00
CA TYR A 42 0.16 -11.65 3.24
C TYR A 42 -0.13 -12.34 1.92
N SER A 43 0.19 -13.63 1.84
CA SER A 43 -0.14 -14.46 0.68
C SER A 43 -1.65 -14.65 0.49
N ASN A 44 -2.43 -14.42 1.56
CA ASN A 44 -3.88 -14.61 1.56
C ASN A 44 -4.66 -13.32 1.23
N ASP A 45 -4.04 -12.15 1.38
CA ASP A 45 -4.69 -10.86 1.10
C ASP A 45 -3.82 -10.06 0.14
N GLU A 46 -4.22 -10.09 -1.14
CA GLU A 46 -3.52 -9.43 -2.24
C GLU A 46 -3.75 -7.91 -2.28
N PHE A 47 -4.75 -7.44 -1.53
CA PHE A 47 -5.20 -6.03 -1.51
C PHE A 47 -4.61 -5.26 -0.33
N LEU A 48 -4.13 -5.96 0.70
CA LEU A 48 -3.56 -5.37 1.91
C LEU A 48 -2.05 -5.18 1.80
N SER A 49 -1.65 -3.93 1.98
CA SER A 49 -0.25 -3.51 2.01
C SER A 49 0.06 -2.64 3.21
N ARG A 50 1.36 -2.43 3.47
CA ARG A 50 1.82 -1.66 4.61
C ARG A 50 3.06 -0.85 4.30
N ILE A 51 3.10 0.34 4.86
CA ILE A 51 4.26 1.24 4.80
C ILE A 51 4.72 1.62 6.21
N PHE A 52 5.98 2.05 6.30
CA PHE A 52 6.47 2.70 7.51
C PHE A 52 6.08 4.17 7.51
N THR A 53 5.61 4.68 8.64
CA THR A 53 5.27 6.10 8.81
C THR A 53 6.46 7.01 8.56
N LYS A 54 7.67 6.54 8.89
CA LYS A 54 8.95 7.22 8.64
C LYS A 54 9.27 7.43 7.15
N SER A 55 8.67 6.64 6.26
CA SER A 55 8.88 6.76 4.82
C SER A 55 8.07 7.92 4.20
N VAL A 56 7.09 8.46 4.94
CA VAL A 56 6.31 9.62 4.53
C VAL A 56 7.09 10.89 4.88
N ALA A 57 7.41 11.68 3.86
CA ALA A 57 8.12 12.93 4.05
C ALA A 57 7.25 13.95 4.82
N PRO A 58 7.82 14.72 5.75
CA PRO A 58 7.17 15.91 6.29
C PRO A 58 6.83 16.89 5.14
N PRO A 59 5.70 17.62 5.20
CA PRO A 59 4.67 17.62 6.25
C PRO A 59 3.78 16.37 6.19
N HIS A 60 3.43 15.80 7.34
CA HIS A 60 2.62 14.58 7.44
C HIS A 60 1.14 14.85 7.18
N THR A 61 0.82 15.27 5.95
CA THR A 61 -0.54 15.52 5.48
C THR A 61 -1.07 14.33 4.70
N VAL A 62 -2.38 14.30 4.47
CA VAL A 62 -3.02 13.32 3.58
C VAL A 62 -2.39 13.34 2.20
N ALA A 63 -2.10 14.53 1.64
CA ALA A 63 -1.46 14.65 0.33
C ALA A 63 -0.07 13.98 0.27
N SER A 64 0.76 14.12 1.31
CA SER A 64 2.09 13.49 1.33
C SER A 64 2.00 11.97 1.46
N LEU A 65 1.04 11.47 2.25
CA LEU A 65 0.73 10.05 2.34
C LEU A 65 0.24 9.49 0.99
N LYS A 66 -0.75 10.12 0.34
CA LYS A 66 -1.25 9.70 -0.97
C LYS A 66 -0.13 9.66 -2.01
N LYS A 67 0.71 10.69 -2.04
CA LYS A 67 1.86 10.74 -2.95
C LYS A 67 2.86 9.61 -2.68
N HIS A 68 3.11 9.29 -1.42
CA HIS A 68 3.98 8.17 -1.04
C HIS A 68 3.39 6.82 -1.47
N LEU A 69 2.12 6.56 -1.12
CA LEU A 69 1.41 5.33 -1.51
C LEU A 69 1.37 5.15 -3.03
N CYS A 70 0.96 6.19 -3.75
CA CYS A 70 0.97 6.18 -5.20
C CYS A 70 2.37 5.96 -5.78
N LYS A 71 3.43 6.48 -5.17
CA LYS A 71 4.81 6.23 -5.62
C LYS A 71 5.22 4.78 -5.42
N THR A 72 4.92 4.20 -4.27
CA THR A 72 5.23 2.79 -3.94
C THR A 72 4.55 1.81 -4.91
N GLU A 73 3.37 2.17 -5.39
CA GLU A 73 2.54 1.31 -6.24
C GLU A 73 2.67 1.62 -7.74
N GLY A 74 3.49 2.60 -8.12
CA GLY A 74 3.72 2.97 -9.53
C GLY A 74 2.70 3.96 -10.11
N PHE A 75 1.81 4.53 -9.29
CA PHE A 75 0.78 5.52 -9.62
C PHE A 75 1.18 6.97 -9.34
N ALA A 76 2.46 7.32 -9.38
CA ALA A 76 2.97 8.61 -8.89
C ALA A 76 2.29 9.86 -9.50
N HIS A 77 1.64 9.76 -10.67
CA HIS A 77 0.87 10.85 -11.28
C HIS A 77 -0.61 10.92 -10.87
N SER A 78 -1.15 9.83 -10.32
CA SER A 78 -2.58 9.65 -10.06
C SER A 78 -3.01 10.11 -8.67
N TRP A 79 -2.09 10.56 -7.82
CA TRP A 79 -2.38 10.98 -6.43
C TRP A 79 -3.35 12.17 -6.34
N ARG A 80 -3.45 13.00 -7.39
CA ARG A 80 -4.43 14.11 -7.46
C ARG A 80 -5.84 13.64 -7.75
N TYR A 81 -5.95 12.47 -8.36
CA TYR A 81 -7.21 11.82 -8.68
C TYR A 81 -7.47 10.68 -7.70
N SER A 82 -6.94 10.77 -6.48
CA SER A 82 -7.20 9.81 -5.42
C SER A 82 -7.75 10.47 -4.17
N SER A 83 -8.65 9.75 -3.51
CA SER A 83 -9.24 10.09 -2.23
C SER A 83 -8.75 9.10 -1.19
N LEU A 84 -8.40 9.60 -0.01
CA LEU A 84 -7.94 8.77 1.10
C LEU A 84 -9.01 8.80 2.19
N PHE A 85 -9.32 7.64 2.75
CA PHE A 85 -10.26 7.46 3.84
C PHE A 85 -9.49 6.89 5.02
N ALA A 86 -9.64 7.52 6.19
CA ALA A 86 -8.92 7.15 7.39
C ALA A 86 -9.24 5.72 7.87
N SER A 87 -10.48 5.26 7.62
CA SER A 87 -11.02 3.94 7.96
C SER A 87 -11.85 3.39 6.81
N LEU A 88 -12.02 2.07 6.74
CA LEU A 88 -12.93 1.42 5.78
C LEU A 88 -14.41 1.74 6.01
N SER A 89 -14.77 2.08 7.25
CA SER A 89 -16.15 2.44 7.61
C SER A 89 -16.44 3.92 7.40
N ASP A 90 -15.40 4.71 7.12
CA ASP A 90 -15.54 6.14 6.93
C ASP A 90 -16.28 6.44 5.62
N LYS A 91 -17.21 7.38 5.69
CA LYS A 91 -18.03 7.78 4.54
C LYS A 91 -17.42 8.97 3.82
N GLU A 92 -16.55 9.71 4.50
CA GLU A 92 -15.95 10.93 3.98
C GLU A 92 -14.46 10.72 3.71
N ALA A 93 -14.01 11.26 2.58
CA ALA A 93 -12.60 11.28 2.26
C ALA A 93 -11.91 12.39 3.07
N THR A 94 -10.76 12.08 3.63
CA THR A 94 -9.92 13.03 4.36
C THR A 94 -9.36 14.08 3.39
N LEU A 95 -9.31 15.34 3.82
CA LEU A 95 -8.88 16.44 2.97
C LEU A 95 -7.36 16.43 2.77
N ASP A 96 -6.90 16.79 1.57
CA ASP A 96 -5.47 16.76 1.20
C ASP A 96 -4.57 17.63 2.08
N ALA A 97 -5.11 18.76 2.55
CA ALA A 97 -4.42 19.71 3.40
C ALA A 97 -4.43 19.31 4.89
N GLU A 98 -5.21 18.29 5.26
CA GLU A 98 -5.36 17.86 6.65
C GLU A 98 -4.09 17.14 7.12
N PHE A 99 -3.68 17.46 8.35
CA PHE A 99 -2.60 16.76 9.03
C PHE A 99 -3.11 15.40 9.48
N ILE A 100 -2.34 14.36 9.18
CA ILE A 100 -2.74 12.99 9.48
C ILE A 100 -1.86 12.47 10.62
N SER A 101 -2.50 11.94 11.66
CA SER A 101 -1.84 11.48 12.89
C SER A 101 -1.16 10.12 12.71
N LEU A 102 -0.25 10.00 11.74
CA LEU A 102 0.46 8.74 11.42
C LEU A 102 1.24 8.17 12.60
N PHE A 103 1.71 9.03 13.49
CA PHE A 103 2.53 8.62 14.63
C PHE A 103 1.71 8.28 15.88
N ASP A 104 0.40 8.55 15.85
CA ASP A 104 -0.49 8.23 16.96
C ASP A 104 -0.74 6.72 17.01
N PRO A 105 -0.62 6.05 18.17
CA PRO A 105 -0.98 4.64 18.34
C PRO A 105 -2.40 4.31 17.91
N SER A 106 -3.34 5.26 18.04
CA SER A 106 -4.74 5.14 17.62
C SER A 106 -4.99 5.81 16.26
N GLY A 107 -3.93 6.12 15.52
CA GLY A 107 -4.01 6.75 14.22
C GLY A 107 -4.63 5.85 13.14
N PRO A 108 -4.96 6.45 11.98
CA PRO A 108 -5.59 5.74 10.86
C PRO A 108 -4.68 4.64 10.30
N GLY A 109 -5.26 3.47 10.01
CA GLY A 109 -4.52 2.31 9.52
C GLY A 109 -3.58 1.67 10.53
N SER A 110 -3.81 1.87 11.83
CA SER A 110 -3.04 1.21 12.91
C SER A 110 -3.26 -0.31 12.97
N SER A 111 -4.38 -0.80 12.41
CA SER A 111 -4.75 -2.21 12.36
C SER A 111 -4.92 -2.70 10.92
N GLU A 112 -4.61 -3.98 10.69
CA GLU A 112 -4.90 -4.68 9.44
C GLU A 112 -6.41 -4.87 9.18
N HIS A 113 -7.22 -4.84 10.25
CA HIS A 113 -8.68 -4.96 10.17
C HIS A 113 -9.35 -3.63 9.81
N ASP A 114 -8.69 -2.52 10.13
CA ASP A 114 -9.13 -1.17 9.79
C ASP A 114 -8.01 -0.40 9.05
N PRO A 115 -7.66 -0.84 7.83
CA PRO A 115 -6.65 -0.20 7.02
C PRO A 115 -7.18 1.11 6.41
N VAL A 116 -6.27 2.02 6.12
CA VAL A 116 -6.57 3.22 5.33
C VAL A 116 -6.98 2.82 3.92
N ALA A 117 -8.07 3.38 3.40
CA ALA A 117 -8.49 3.15 2.03
C ALA A 117 -8.06 4.28 1.10
N LEU A 118 -7.32 3.94 0.06
CA LEU A 118 -6.96 4.86 -1.03
C LEU A 118 -7.78 4.52 -2.26
N VAL A 119 -8.72 5.39 -2.63
CA VAL A 119 -9.53 5.23 -3.85
C VAL A 119 -8.90 6.07 -4.96
N VAL A 120 -8.51 5.43 -6.07
CA VAL A 120 -7.89 6.06 -7.24
C VAL A 120 -8.89 6.07 -8.40
N TYR A 121 -9.21 7.26 -8.90
CA TYR A 121 -10.15 7.47 -10.01
C TYR A 121 -9.46 7.58 -11.39
N ASP A 122 -8.13 7.48 -11.44
CA ASP A 122 -7.36 7.62 -12.68
C ASP A 122 -7.43 6.36 -13.57
N ASN A 123 -7.83 6.55 -14.82
CA ASN A 123 -7.84 5.51 -15.86
C ASN A 123 -6.44 4.93 -16.16
N ARG A 124 -5.36 5.60 -15.75
CA ARG A 124 -3.99 5.06 -15.86
C ARG A 124 -3.73 3.94 -14.86
N ALA A 125 -4.40 3.94 -13.70
CA ALA A 125 -4.35 2.81 -12.77
C ALA A 125 -4.86 1.54 -13.45
N ARG A 126 -5.97 1.65 -14.21
CA ARG A 126 -6.53 0.57 -15.03
C ARG A 126 -5.54 -0.04 -16.01
N LYS A 127 -4.66 0.76 -16.66
CA LYS A 127 -3.65 0.24 -17.58
C LYS A 127 -2.58 -0.59 -16.89
N SER A 128 -2.16 -0.20 -15.68
CA SER A 128 -1.19 -0.99 -14.91
C SER A 128 -1.81 -2.31 -14.42
N ILE A 129 -3.07 -2.29 -13.98
CA ILE A 129 -3.80 -3.48 -13.53
C ILE A 129 -4.00 -4.42 -14.71
N ALA A 130 -4.45 -3.88 -15.85
CA ALA A 130 -4.59 -4.63 -17.08
C ALA A 130 -3.26 -5.13 -17.64
N ALA A 131 -2.13 -4.45 -17.37
CA ALA A 131 -0.80 -4.94 -17.74
C ALA A 131 -0.32 -6.04 -16.78
N ASN A 132 -0.62 -5.94 -15.49
CA ASN A 132 -0.27 -6.95 -14.49
C ASN A 132 -1.10 -8.24 -14.66
N LEU A 133 -2.40 -8.12 -14.96
CA LEU A 133 -3.27 -9.24 -15.35
C LEU A 133 -2.77 -10.00 -16.59
N LYS A 134 -2.12 -9.30 -17.53
CA LYS A 134 -1.50 -9.94 -18.70
C LYS A 134 -0.21 -10.70 -18.37
N ASN A 135 0.40 -10.40 -17.22
CA ASN A 135 1.61 -11.04 -16.72
C ASN A 135 1.31 -12.15 -15.69
N LEU A 136 0.04 -12.48 -15.42
CA LEU A 136 -0.27 -13.72 -14.71
C LEU A 136 0.33 -14.90 -15.49
N PRO A 137 1.00 -15.85 -14.83
CA PRO A 137 1.33 -17.11 -15.48
C PRO A 137 0.01 -17.70 -15.98
N LYS A 138 -0.10 -17.88 -17.30
CA LYS A 138 -1.21 -18.61 -17.89
C LYS A 138 -1.36 -19.89 -17.09
N ARG A 139 -2.55 -20.13 -16.54
CA ARG A 139 -2.89 -21.42 -15.92
C ARG A 139 -2.32 -22.52 -16.84
N PRO A 140 -1.50 -23.46 -16.34
CA PRO A 140 -1.18 -24.62 -17.15
C PRO A 140 -2.52 -25.25 -17.51
N ASP A 141 -2.81 -25.34 -18.81
CA ASP A 141 -4.04 -25.93 -19.31
C ASP A 141 -4.21 -27.30 -18.63
N ALA A 142 -5.32 -27.49 -17.94
CA ALA A 142 -5.67 -28.72 -17.24
C ALA A 142 -6.08 -29.83 -18.24
N ARG A 143 -5.23 -30.11 -19.22
CA ARG A 143 -5.33 -31.23 -20.17
C ARG A 143 -3.96 -31.82 -20.45
N ASN A 144 -3.31 -32.37 -19.42
CA ASN A 144 -2.58 -33.64 -19.51
C ASN A 144 -1.93 -33.99 -18.16
N PRO A 145 -2.41 -35.02 -17.44
CA PRO A 145 -1.67 -35.59 -16.32
C PRO A 145 -0.68 -36.62 -16.87
N SER A 146 0.51 -36.17 -17.28
CA SER A 146 1.66 -37.05 -17.50
C SER A 146 2.72 -36.76 -16.44
N TYR A 147 2.39 -37.01 -15.17
CA TYR A 147 3.39 -37.04 -14.12
C TYR A 147 4.24 -38.29 -14.30
N GLY A 148 5.55 -38.04 -14.45
CA GLY A 148 6.59 -39.05 -14.56
C GLY A 148 6.51 -40.08 -13.43
N LYS A 149 6.73 -41.32 -13.85
CA LYS A 149 6.98 -42.49 -13.01
C LYS A 149 8.14 -42.19 -12.05
N SER A 150 7.85 -41.97 -10.77
CA SER A 150 8.80 -42.19 -9.69
C SER A 150 8.32 -43.41 -8.91
N LEU A 151 8.99 -44.54 -9.12
CA LEU A 151 8.78 -45.79 -8.40
C LEU A 151 9.28 -45.61 -6.96
N PHE A 152 8.36 -45.44 -6.01
CA PHE A 152 8.65 -45.74 -4.61
C PHE A 152 8.47 -47.25 -4.42
N LEU A 153 9.60 -47.95 -4.34
CA LEU A 153 9.69 -49.37 -4.03
C LEU A 153 9.47 -49.54 -2.52
N PHE A 154 8.31 -50.04 -2.09
CA PHE A 154 8.14 -50.57 -0.73
C PHE A 154 8.51 -52.07 -0.72
N PRO A 155 9.27 -52.56 0.27
CA PRO A 155 9.53 -53.99 0.40
C PRO A 155 8.31 -54.71 1.02
N PRO A 156 7.92 -55.92 0.55
CA PRO A 156 6.92 -56.72 1.21
C PRO A 156 7.53 -57.46 2.41
N ALA A 157 6.92 -57.31 3.58
CA ALA A 157 7.16 -58.14 4.76
C ALA A 157 6.18 -59.32 4.77
N GLY A 158 6.71 -60.53 4.95
CA GLY A 158 6.06 -61.61 5.69
C GLY A 158 5.19 -62.61 4.92
N GLY A 159 5.77 -63.78 4.67
CA GLY A 159 5.11 -65.07 4.51
C GLY A 159 6.01 -66.14 5.13
#